data_AF-A0A7C7LVJ8-F1
#
_entry.id   AF-A0A7C7LVJ8-F1
#
_cell.length_a   1.000
_cell.length_b   1.000
_cell.length_c   1.000
_cell.angle_alpha   90.00
_cell.angle_beta   90.00
_cell.angle_gamma   90.00
#
_symmetry.space_group_name_H-M   'P 1'
#
loop_
_entity.id
_entity.type
_entity.pdbx_description
1 polymer ?
#
loop_
_entity_poly.entity_id
_entity_poly.type
_entity_poly.pdbx_seq_one_letter_code
_entity_poly.pdbx_strand_id
1 'polypeptide(L)'
;RTGKIRKGESIYNGDKISTGKNAFFSLLNIQDKSVIRVYENSVVKIFEYVEKDSIKTEINIFGGRVSAELKKTRNKEFVVNTPSSIAVVKGTSFLAGHRTMNQHGLHIQGISDCIFSVLTGKLEVQNTKSGRTIMVEQGKTLISTSKGEFLIFETNDEFTQYFQEPK
;
A
#
# COMPACT_ATOMS: atom_id res chain seq x y z
N ARG A 1 -9.91 -15.10 12.62
CA ARG A 1 -9.13 -15.48 13.83
C ARG A 1 -8.79 -14.25 14.65
N THR A 2 -8.57 -14.39 15.95
CA THR A 2 -8.12 -13.30 16.84
C THR A 2 -6.90 -13.77 17.61
N GLY A 3 -5.79 -13.01 17.57
CA GLY A 3 -4.55 -13.40 18.25
C GLY A 3 -3.34 -12.60 17.77
N LYS A 4 -2.20 -12.84 18.41
CA LYS A 4 -0.90 -12.28 17.98
C LYS A 4 -0.31 -13.16 16.88
N ILE A 5 0.12 -12.54 15.79
CA ILE A 5 0.82 -13.23 14.70
C ILE A 5 2.23 -13.57 15.16
N ARG A 6 2.65 -14.82 14.96
CA ARG A 6 4.02 -15.27 15.23
C ARG A 6 4.83 -15.35 13.94
N LYS A 7 6.15 -15.25 14.07
CA LYS A 7 7.06 -15.43 12.92
C LYS A 7 6.86 -16.83 12.33
N GLY A 8 6.72 -16.90 11.01
CA GLY A 8 6.48 -18.15 10.28
C GLY A 8 5.01 -18.60 10.24
N GLU A 9 4.10 -17.86 10.88
CA GLU A 9 2.67 -18.14 10.80
C GLU A 9 2.10 -17.71 9.44
N SER A 10 1.27 -18.55 8.82
CA SER A 10 0.59 -18.23 7.58
C SER A 10 -0.44 -17.11 7.79
N ILE A 11 -0.57 -16.24 6.79
CA ILE A 11 -1.67 -15.27 6.68
C ILE A 11 -2.71 -15.85 5.73
N TYR A 12 -3.97 -15.78 6.14
CA TYR A 12 -5.08 -16.33 5.37
C TYR A 12 -5.91 -15.23 4.73
N ASN A 13 -6.61 -15.60 3.67
CA ASN A 13 -7.53 -14.72 2.96
C ASN A 13 -8.55 -14.09 3.92
N GLY A 14 -8.65 -12.76 3.90
CA GLY A 14 -9.56 -11.98 4.74
C GLY A 14 -9.03 -11.66 6.14
N ASP A 15 -7.78 -12.00 6.48
CA ASP A 15 -7.19 -11.61 7.75
C ASP A 15 -7.04 -10.09 7.86
N LYS A 16 -7.47 -9.54 9.00
CA LYS A 16 -7.23 -8.16 9.40
C LYS A 16 -6.01 -8.14 10.32
N ILE A 17 -5.01 -7.37 9.95
CA ILE A 17 -3.73 -7.24 10.64
C ILE A 17 -3.60 -5.81 11.16
N SER A 18 -3.24 -5.67 12.44
CA SER A 18 -2.96 -4.38 13.06
C SER A 18 -1.59 -4.39 13.72
N THR A 19 -0.78 -3.39 13.41
CA THR A 19 0.54 -3.16 14.01
C THR A 19 0.44 -1.97 14.97
N GLY A 20 0.99 -2.13 16.18
CA GLY A 20 1.12 -1.03 17.15
C GLY A 20 2.36 -0.17 16.87
N LYS A 21 2.67 0.73 17.80
CA LYS A 21 3.90 1.51 17.82
C LYS A 21 5.14 0.59 17.87
N ASN A 22 6.17 0.91 17.10
CA ASN A 22 7.40 0.12 16.95
C ASN A 22 7.17 -1.35 16.49
N ALA A 23 5.98 -1.69 16.00
CA ALA A 23 5.71 -3.02 15.48
C ALA A 23 5.90 -3.03 13.96
N PHE A 24 6.45 -4.13 13.46
CA PHE A 24 6.68 -4.33 12.03
C PHE A 24 6.34 -5.77 11.66
N PHE A 25 5.74 -5.93 10.47
CA PHE A 25 5.39 -7.23 9.94
C PHE A 25 5.75 -7.31 8.45
N SER A 26 6.31 -8.44 8.02
CA SER A 26 6.64 -8.71 6.63
C SER A 26 6.02 -10.04 6.20
N LEU A 27 5.37 -10.03 5.04
CA LEU A 27 4.77 -11.18 4.39
C LEU A 27 5.55 -11.48 3.12
N LEU A 28 6.08 -12.71 3.03
CA LEU A 28 6.68 -13.26 1.83
C LEU A 28 5.62 -14.11 1.11
N ASN A 29 5.26 -13.73 -0.11
CA ASN A 29 4.52 -14.63 -0.98
C ASN A 29 5.48 -15.68 -1.54
N ILE A 30 5.25 -16.95 -1.19
CA ILE A 30 6.15 -18.05 -1.55
C ILE A 30 6.15 -18.32 -3.06
N GLN A 31 5.02 -18.08 -3.73
CA GLN A 31 4.86 -18.43 -5.15
C GLN A 31 5.66 -17.53 -6.08
N ASP A 32 5.68 -16.22 -5.82
CA ASP A 32 6.33 -15.22 -6.70
C ASP A 32 7.45 -14.44 -6.01
N LYS A 33 7.75 -14.77 -4.75
CA LYS A 33 8.77 -14.11 -3.92
C LYS A 33 8.51 -12.61 -3.73
N SER A 34 7.27 -12.14 -3.93
CA SER A 34 6.90 -10.78 -3.58
C SER A 34 6.93 -10.60 -2.06
N VAL A 35 7.33 -9.41 -1.63
CA VAL A 35 7.44 -9.07 -0.21
C VAL A 35 6.52 -7.88 0.05
N ILE A 36 5.64 -8.02 1.03
CA ILE A 36 4.77 -6.95 1.51
C ILE A 36 5.18 -6.65 2.95
N ARG A 37 5.48 -5.40 3.25
CA ARG A 37 5.82 -4.95 4.60
C ARG A 37 4.73 -4.02 5.12
N VAL A 38 4.29 -4.26 6.35
CA VAL A 38 3.31 -3.44 7.09
C VAL A 38 4.06 -2.80 8.25
N TYR A 39 4.10 -1.48 8.26
CA TYR A 39 4.85 -0.72 9.26
C TYR A 39 4.02 -0.46 10.50
N GLU A 40 4.61 0.13 11.53
CA GLU A 40 3.91 0.48 12.77
C GLU A 40 2.65 1.32 12.55
N ASN A 41 1.74 1.28 13.53
CA ASN A 41 0.48 2.03 13.55
C ASN A 41 -0.37 1.84 12.29
N SER A 42 -0.36 0.62 11.74
CA SER A 42 -1.08 0.30 10.50
C SER A 42 -2.19 -0.70 10.75
N VAL A 43 -3.26 -0.57 9.97
CA VAL A 43 -4.39 -1.51 9.96
C VAL A 43 -4.66 -1.87 8.51
N VAL A 44 -4.43 -3.15 8.19
CA VAL A 44 -4.62 -3.66 6.83
C VAL A 44 -5.50 -4.91 6.83
N LYS A 45 -6.14 -5.19 5.70
CA LYS A 45 -6.78 -6.48 5.44
C LYS A 45 -6.28 -7.01 4.11
N ILE A 46 -5.89 -8.28 4.08
CA ILE A 46 -5.31 -8.91 2.90
C ILE A 46 -6.29 -9.92 2.36
N PHE A 47 -6.50 -9.89 1.05
CA PHE A 47 -7.30 -10.86 0.33
C PHE A 47 -6.50 -11.48 -0.81
N GLU A 48 -6.84 -12.72 -1.11
CA GLU A 48 -6.36 -13.43 -2.28
C GLU A 48 -7.56 -14.08 -2.97
N TYR A 49 -7.72 -13.76 -4.26
CA TYR A 49 -8.74 -14.32 -5.12
C TYR A 49 -8.04 -15.14 -6.21
N VAL A 50 -8.50 -16.36 -6.41
CA VAL A 50 -7.99 -17.27 -7.44
C VAL A 50 -9.11 -17.52 -8.43
N GLU A 51 -8.90 -17.10 -9.68
CA GLU A 51 -9.84 -17.32 -10.77
C GLU A 51 -9.14 -18.00 -11.94
N LYS A 52 -9.43 -19.29 -12.14
CA LYS A 52 -8.80 -20.13 -13.18
C LYS A 52 -7.27 -20.06 -13.08
N ASP A 53 -6.63 -19.32 -13.99
CA ASP A 53 -5.19 -19.19 -14.12
C ASP A 53 -4.64 -17.84 -13.60
N SER A 54 -5.50 -16.98 -13.03
CA SER A 54 -5.12 -15.68 -12.48
C SER A 54 -5.26 -15.63 -10.96
N ILE A 55 -4.33 -14.91 -10.33
CA ILE A 55 -4.36 -14.62 -8.89
C ILE A 55 -4.41 -13.12 -8.72
N LYS A 56 -5.40 -12.66 -7.95
CA LYS A 56 -5.52 -11.26 -7.53
C LYS A 56 -5.23 -11.18 -6.04
N THR A 57 -4.17 -10.46 -5.68
CA THR A 57 -3.90 -10.08 -4.29
C THR A 57 -4.43 -8.68 -4.06
N GLU A 58 -5.23 -8.49 -3.03
CA GLU A 58 -5.78 -7.19 -2.65
C GLU A 58 -5.39 -6.84 -1.22
N ILE A 59 -4.87 -5.63 -1.01
CA ILE A 59 -4.58 -5.10 0.32
C ILE A 59 -5.41 -3.85 0.56
N ASN A 60 -6.25 -3.92 1.58
CA ASN A 60 -7.04 -2.79 2.03
C ASN A 60 -6.31 -2.12 3.19
N ILE A 61 -5.82 -0.90 3.00
CA ILE A 61 -5.15 -0.09 4.02
C ILE A 61 -6.20 0.85 4.63
N PHE A 62 -6.54 0.63 5.90
CA PHE A 62 -7.46 1.50 6.63
C PHE A 62 -6.74 2.66 7.32
N GLY A 63 -5.44 2.50 7.55
CA GLY A 63 -4.58 3.51 8.17
C GLY A 63 -3.15 3.00 8.26
N GLY A 64 -2.20 3.93 8.28
CA GLY A 64 -0.77 3.62 8.35
C GLY A 64 -0.16 3.39 6.98
N ARG A 65 0.81 2.48 6.90
CA ARG A 65 1.75 2.39 5.79
C ARG A 65 2.09 0.95 5.41
N VAL A 66 2.27 0.73 4.12
CA VAL A 66 2.67 -0.52 3.51
C VAL A 66 3.72 -0.24 2.45
N SER A 67 4.70 -1.13 2.31
CA SER A 67 5.53 -1.21 1.10
C SER A 67 5.38 -2.58 0.49
N ALA A 68 5.50 -2.66 -0.83
CA ALA A 68 5.52 -3.94 -1.51
C ALA A 68 6.54 -3.94 -2.64
N GLU A 69 7.28 -5.03 -2.74
CA GLU A 69 8.20 -5.35 -3.83
C GLU A 69 7.58 -6.49 -4.63
N LEU A 70 6.92 -6.14 -5.74
CA LEU A 70 6.20 -7.11 -6.55
C LEU A 70 7.00 -7.53 -7.77
N LYS A 71 7.01 -8.84 -8.06
CA LYS A 71 7.60 -9.37 -9.29
C LYS A 71 6.58 -9.35 -10.42
N LYS A 72 7.01 -8.94 -11.62
CA LYS A 72 6.16 -8.92 -12.81
C LYS A 72 5.83 -10.36 -13.21
N THR A 73 4.56 -10.72 -13.15
CA THR A 73 4.04 -12.04 -13.54
C THR A 73 2.80 -11.84 -14.41
N ARG A 74 2.67 -12.58 -15.52
CA ARG A 74 1.61 -12.35 -16.53
C ARG A 74 0.19 -12.50 -15.98
N ASN A 75 -0.02 -13.40 -15.03
CA ASN A 75 -1.36 -13.74 -14.53
C ASN A 75 -1.57 -13.31 -13.06
N LYS A 76 -0.85 -12.29 -12.60
CA LYS A 76 -1.02 -11.77 -11.25
C LYS A 76 -1.36 -10.30 -11.28
N GLU A 77 -2.41 -9.95 -10.55
CA GLU A 77 -2.81 -8.58 -10.31
C GLU A 77 -2.68 -8.28 -8.83
N PHE A 78 -2.19 -7.09 -8.52
CA PHE A 78 -2.11 -6.60 -7.16
C PHE A 78 -2.87 -5.30 -7.05
N VAL A 79 -3.78 -5.21 -6.09
CA VAL A 79 -4.63 -4.04 -5.88
C VAL A 79 -4.42 -3.52 -4.46
N VAL A 80 -4.21 -2.22 -4.33
CA VAL A 80 -4.18 -1.53 -3.04
C VAL A 80 -5.43 -0.67 -2.95
N ASN A 81 -6.29 -0.97 -1.99
CA ASN A 81 -7.42 -0.12 -1.67
C ASN A 81 -7.09 0.72 -0.44
N THR A 82 -7.38 2.01 -0.55
CA THR A 82 -7.29 2.97 0.54
C THR A 82 -8.62 3.74 0.62
N PRO A 83 -8.88 4.52 1.69
CA PRO A 83 -10.17 5.19 1.85
C PRO A 83 -10.54 6.16 0.72
N SER A 84 -9.54 6.79 0.08
CA SER A 84 -9.77 7.74 -1.03
C SER A 84 -9.30 7.21 -2.39
N SER A 85 -8.72 6.02 -2.49
CA SER A 85 -8.13 5.55 -3.76
C SER A 85 -8.08 4.04 -3.93
N ILE A 86 -8.03 3.62 -5.19
CA ILE A 86 -7.76 2.25 -5.63
C ILE A 86 -6.54 2.31 -6.54
N ALA A 87 -5.49 1.56 -6.21
CA ALA A 87 -4.28 1.47 -7.02
C ALA A 87 -4.11 0.07 -7.59
N VAL A 88 -4.03 -0.04 -8.91
CA VAL A 88 -3.70 -1.28 -9.63
C VAL A 88 -2.21 -1.31 -9.90
N VAL A 89 -1.56 -2.41 -9.49
CA VAL A 89 -0.11 -2.54 -9.45
C VAL A 89 0.32 -3.76 -10.25
N LYS A 90 1.28 -3.56 -11.17
CA LYS A 90 1.83 -4.65 -11.99
C LYS A 90 3.36 -4.59 -11.99
N GLY A 91 3.99 -5.57 -11.32
CA GLY A 91 5.45 -5.72 -11.30
C GLY A 91 6.21 -4.47 -10.87
N THR A 92 5.83 -3.93 -9.72
CA THR A 92 6.25 -2.61 -9.24
C THR A 92 6.69 -2.71 -7.78
N SER A 93 7.70 -1.93 -7.42
CA SER A 93 8.10 -1.70 -6.04
C SER A 93 7.59 -0.33 -5.63
N PHE A 94 6.77 -0.27 -4.59
CA PHE A 94 6.09 0.96 -4.21
C PHE A 94 5.88 1.06 -2.71
N LEU A 95 5.59 2.27 -2.29
CA LEU A 95 5.19 2.65 -0.94
C LEU A 95 3.75 3.17 -1.02
N ALA A 96 2.88 2.71 -0.12
CA ALA A 96 1.51 3.17 -0.03
C ALA A 96 1.13 3.45 1.41
N GLY A 97 0.34 4.49 1.64
CA GLY A 97 -0.15 4.78 2.98
C GLY A 97 -1.43 5.58 2.98
N HIS A 98 -2.19 5.46 4.06
CA HIS A 98 -3.30 6.33 4.37
C HIS A 98 -2.95 7.13 5.62
N ARG A 99 -2.84 8.44 5.46
CA ARG A 99 -2.56 9.34 6.57
C ARG A 99 -3.87 9.99 7.02
N THR A 100 -4.20 9.80 8.29
CA THR A 100 -5.29 10.53 8.93
C THR A 100 -4.82 11.91 9.36
N MET A 101 -5.75 12.84 9.57
CA MET A 101 -5.42 14.17 10.08
C MET A 101 -4.56 14.05 11.35
N ASN A 102 -3.49 14.85 11.45
CA ASN A 102 -2.54 14.92 12.56
C ASN A 102 -1.39 13.89 12.57
N GLN A 103 -1.10 13.20 11.45
CA GLN A 103 0.15 12.43 11.30
C GLN A 103 1.27 13.31 10.69
N HIS A 104 2.53 12.89 10.71
CA HIS A 104 3.71 13.71 10.32
C HIS A 104 3.91 13.80 8.78
N GLY A 105 4.59 14.85 8.26
CA GLY A 105 5.02 15.01 6.85
C GLY A 105 4.42 16.21 6.09
N LEU A 106 4.66 16.32 4.76
CA LEU A 106 3.90 17.18 3.85
C LEU A 106 2.40 16.83 3.93
N HIS A 107 1.64 17.56 4.76
CA HIS A 107 0.19 17.47 4.84
C HIS A 107 -0.44 18.67 4.15
N ILE A 108 -1.51 18.43 3.41
CA ILE A 108 -2.51 19.48 3.24
C ILE A 108 -3.31 19.50 4.54
N GLN A 109 -3.04 20.50 5.39
CA GLN A 109 -3.65 20.60 6.71
C GLN A 109 -5.18 20.50 6.62
N GLY A 110 -5.77 19.62 7.44
CA GLY A 110 -7.22 19.42 7.48
C GLY A 110 -7.81 18.50 6.40
N ILE A 111 -7.00 17.72 5.68
CA ILE A 111 -7.47 16.76 4.67
C ILE A 111 -6.77 15.42 4.88
N SER A 112 -7.54 14.33 4.98
CA SER A 112 -7.00 12.97 4.94
C SER A 112 -6.60 12.62 3.51
N ASP A 113 -5.42 12.03 3.33
CA ASP A 113 -4.92 11.66 2.02
C ASP A 113 -4.35 10.23 1.97
N CYS A 114 -4.20 9.75 0.75
CA CYS A 114 -3.50 8.51 0.46
C CYS A 114 -2.29 8.83 -0.40
N ILE A 115 -1.16 8.24 -0.04
CA ILE A 115 0.12 8.53 -0.67
C ILE A 115 0.64 7.27 -1.32
N PHE A 116 1.09 7.39 -2.57
CA PHE A 116 1.65 6.33 -3.37
C PHE A 116 2.98 6.79 -3.96
N SER A 117 4.09 6.18 -3.56
CA SER A 117 5.42 6.47 -4.11
C SER A 117 5.92 5.28 -4.91
N VAL A 118 6.37 5.51 -6.14
CA VAL A 118 6.82 4.45 -7.04
C VAL A 118 8.33 4.42 -7.10
N LEU A 119 8.94 3.33 -6.60
CA LEU A 119 10.39 3.15 -6.60
C LEU A 119 10.88 2.55 -7.92
N THR A 120 10.14 1.56 -8.45
CA THR A 120 10.41 0.93 -9.75
C THR A 120 9.10 0.46 -10.38
N GLY A 121 8.93 0.61 -11.69
CA GLY A 121 7.69 0.22 -12.39
C GLY A 121 6.69 1.36 -12.44
N LYS A 122 5.39 1.05 -12.33
CA LYS A 122 4.32 2.04 -12.41
C LYS A 122 3.01 1.58 -11.74
N LEU A 123 2.22 2.55 -11.29
CA LEU A 123 0.91 2.35 -10.68
C LEU A 123 -0.17 3.04 -11.51
N GLU A 124 -1.35 2.45 -11.56
CA GLU A 124 -2.56 3.14 -12.02
C GLU A 124 -3.43 3.41 -10.80
N VAL A 125 -3.67 4.68 -10.46
CA VAL A 125 -4.38 5.08 -9.25
C VAL A 125 -5.66 5.81 -9.62
N GLN A 126 -6.79 5.30 -9.17
CA GLN A 126 -8.09 5.93 -9.25
C GLN A 126 -8.46 6.56 -7.90
N ASN A 127 -8.94 7.80 -7.91
CA ASN A 127 -9.54 8.41 -6.73
C ASN A 127 -11.02 8.03 -6.66
N THR A 128 -11.48 7.54 -5.51
CA THR A 128 -12.85 7.04 -5.33
C THR A 128 -13.90 8.13 -5.27
N LYS A 129 -13.51 9.37 -4.92
CA LYS A 129 -14.42 10.52 -4.84
C LYS A 129 -14.66 11.16 -6.20
N SER A 130 -13.60 11.40 -6.98
CA SER A 130 -13.70 12.05 -8.29
C SER A 130 -13.86 11.07 -9.45
N GLY A 131 -13.56 9.78 -9.24
CA GLY A 131 -13.56 8.75 -10.29
C GLY A 131 -12.40 8.87 -11.28
N ARG A 132 -11.55 9.91 -11.15
CA ARG A 132 -10.40 10.16 -12.03
C ARG A 132 -9.30 9.15 -11.77
N THR A 133 -8.63 8.76 -12.85
CA THR A 133 -7.49 7.83 -12.83
C THR A 133 -6.24 8.50 -13.35
N ILE A 134 -5.10 8.21 -12.73
CA ILE A 134 -3.79 8.70 -13.14
C ILE A 134 -2.74 7.60 -13.08
N MET A 135 -1.81 7.62 -14.04
CA MET A 135 -0.65 6.73 -14.03
C MET A 135 0.50 7.41 -13.28
N VAL A 136 1.05 6.71 -12.29
CA VAL A 136 2.20 7.16 -11.50
C VAL A 136 3.42 6.37 -11.95
N GLU A 137 4.34 7.05 -12.61
CA GLU A 137 5.58 6.48 -13.12
C GLU A 137 6.66 6.37 -12.03
N GLN A 138 7.72 5.61 -12.34
CA GLN A 138 8.89 5.48 -11.47
C GLN A 138 9.45 6.84 -11.06
N GLY A 139 9.85 6.94 -9.78
CA GLY A 139 10.42 8.16 -9.22
C GLY A 139 9.36 9.19 -8.85
N LYS A 140 8.06 8.93 -9.06
CA LYS A 140 6.98 9.87 -8.70
C LYS A 140 6.25 9.44 -7.43
N THR A 141 5.80 10.45 -6.69
CA THR A 141 4.89 10.30 -5.56
C THR A 141 3.58 11.00 -5.86
N LEU A 142 2.47 10.29 -5.67
CA LEU A 142 1.11 10.80 -5.80
C LEU A 142 0.49 10.95 -4.41
N ILE A 143 -0.11 12.10 -4.15
CA ILE A 143 -1.03 12.33 -3.05
C ILE A 143 -2.45 12.39 -3.61
N SER A 144 -3.33 11.52 -3.14
CA SER A 144 -4.75 11.49 -3.52
C SER A 144 -5.62 11.88 -2.34
N THR A 145 -6.30 13.01 -2.47
CA THR A 145 -7.04 13.64 -1.36
C THR A 145 -8.46 13.08 -1.26
N SER A 146 -9.04 13.12 -0.06
CA SER A 146 -10.46 12.77 0.14
C SER A 146 -11.44 13.72 -0.57
N LYS A 147 -10.97 14.87 -1.08
CA LYS A 147 -11.75 15.81 -1.89
C LYS A 147 -11.77 15.47 -3.38
N GLY A 148 -10.99 14.49 -3.81
CA GLY A 148 -10.96 14.04 -5.21
C GLY A 148 -9.83 14.61 -6.05
N GLU A 149 -8.83 15.21 -5.42
CA GLU A 149 -7.71 15.86 -6.08
C GLU A 149 -6.47 14.96 -6.08
N PHE A 150 -5.57 15.23 -7.02
CA PHE A 150 -4.27 14.58 -7.14
C PHE A 150 -3.17 15.63 -7.12
N LEU A 151 -2.14 15.39 -6.34
CA LEU A 151 -0.88 16.13 -6.37
C LEU A 151 0.26 15.17 -6.67
N ILE A 152 1.15 15.54 -7.60
CA ILE A 152 2.29 14.70 -7.99
C ILE A 152 3.60 15.43 -7.69
N PHE A 153 4.54 14.70 -7.14
CA PHE A 153 5.87 15.16 -6.76
C PHE A 153 6.94 14.19 -7.26
N GLU A 154 8.19 14.66 -7.31
CA GLU A 154 9.34 13.74 -7.35
C GLU A 154 9.45 13.02 -6.00
N THR A 155 9.80 11.74 -6.05
CA THR A 155 10.08 10.95 -4.86
C THR A 155 11.45 11.34 -4.33
N ASN A 156 11.49 11.73 -3.07
CA ASN A 156 12.69 12.16 -2.36
C ASN A 156 12.79 11.41 -1.02
N ASP A 157 13.84 11.71 -0.26
CA ASP A 157 14.11 11.05 1.01
C ASP A 157 13.02 11.27 2.06
N GLU A 158 12.28 12.39 2.01
CA GLU A 158 11.16 12.62 2.93
C GLU A 158 10.04 11.57 2.74
N PHE A 159 9.75 11.23 1.49
CA PHE A 159 8.74 10.21 1.16
C PHE A 159 9.22 8.79 1.48
N THR A 160 10.51 8.51 1.42
CA THR A 160 11.06 7.15 1.62
C THR A 160 11.50 6.88 3.07
N GLN A 161 12.00 7.89 3.80
CA GLN A 161 12.41 7.77 5.21
C GLN A 161 11.22 7.39 6.09
N TYR A 162 10.01 7.83 5.71
CA TYR A 162 8.77 7.43 6.33
C TYR A 162 8.39 5.96 6.07
N PHE A 163 9.20 5.15 5.39
CA PHE A 163 8.97 3.71 5.21
C PHE A 163 10.19 2.89 5.66
N GLN A 164 10.92 3.38 6.66
CA GLN A 164 11.99 2.63 7.30
C GLN A 164 11.44 1.70 8.38
N GLU A 165 12.10 0.55 8.54
CA GLU A 165 11.81 -0.37 9.63
C GLU A 165 12.13 0.32 10.97
N PRO A 166 11.27 0.18 11.99
CA PRO A 166 11.57 0.71 13.31
C PRO A 166 12.87 0.06 13.84
N LYS A 167 13.75 0.88 14.43
CA LYS A 167 15.00 0.45 15.05
C LYS A 167 14.77 -0.30 16.35
#